data_AF-A0A3D4MEM9-F1
#
_entry.id   AF-A0A3D4MEM9-F1
#
_cell.length_a   1.000
_cell.length_b   1.000
_cell.length_c   1.000
_cell.angle_alpha   90.00
_cell.angle_beta   90.00
_cell.angle_gamma   90.00
#
_symmetry.space_group_name_H-M   'P 1'
#
loop_
_entity.id
_entity.type
_entity.pdbx_description
1 polymer ?
#
loop_
_entity_poly.entity_id
_entity_poly.type
_entity_poly.pdbx_seq_one_letter_code
_entity_poly.pdbx_strand_id
1 'polypeptide(L)'
;MHDIIHNIGMSQIAAPQTLTSGSIVSETIDMQGIGALAVAVLLGDTADTLGASVYIDLKIEHAEDNGAGTPAAFAACTDVDVKPDMSLVSGVFKRVDNNAEADTRYAVEYSGGKRFVRITAQAQGLSEGIQVAMLALAANPAQAPVDNS
;
A
#
# COMPACT_ATOMS: atom_id res chain seq x y z
N MET A 1 7.26 29.59 5.03
CA MET A 1 7.62 28.77 3.84
C MET A 1 7.13 27.36 4.12
N HIS A 2 6.29 26.79 3.25
CA HIS A 2 5.86 25.39 3.40
C HIS A 2 6.91 24.52 2.71
N ASP A 3 7.70 23.80 3.51
CA ASP A 3 8.67 22.83 3.00
C ASP A 3 8.03 21.44 3.03
N ILE A 4 7.79 20.84 1.88
CA ILE A 4 7.09 19.55 1.78
C ILE A 4 8.10 18.39 1.80
N ILE A 5 9.26 18.59 1.16
CA ILE A 5 10.29 17.55 0.99
C ILE A 5 10.84 17.12 2.34
N HIS A 6 10.98 18.04 3.29
CA HIS A 6 11.50 17.72 4.63
C HIS A 6 10.41 17.43 5.67
N ASN A 7 9.12 17.57 5.33
CA ASN A 7 8.02 17.33 6.28
C ASN A 7 7.26 16.01 6.00
N ILE A 8 7.46 15.42 4.82
CA ILE A 8 6.88 14.13 4.42
C ILE A 8 8.02 13.24 3.96
N GLY A 9 8.21 12.12 4.66
CA GLY A 9 9.14 11.08 4.26
C GLY A 9 8.51 10.28 3.13
N MET A 10 9.22 10.17 2.03
CA MET A 10 8.76 9.38 0.89
C MET A 10 9.72 8.21 0.68
N SER A 11 9.19 6.99 0.69
CA SER A 11 9.98 5.79 0.41
C SER A 11 9.31 4.95 -0.67
N GLN A 12 10.10 4.46 -1.61
CA GLN A 12 9.64 3.46 -2.57
C GLN A 12 9.66 2.10 -1.90
N ILE A 13 8.47 1.54 -1.66
CA ILE A 13 8.30 0.25 -0.99
C ILE A 13 8.05 -0.90 -1.97
N ALA A 14 7.82 -0.60 -3.24
CA ALA A 14 7.91 -1.57 -4.31
C ALA A 14 8.37 -0.86 -5.59
N ALA A 15 9.48 -1.34 -6.17
CA ALA A 15 9.96 -0.85 -7.45
C ALA A 15 8.90 -1.08 -8.55
N PRO A 16 8.80 -0.18 -9.55
CA PRO A 16 7.90 -0.35 -10.68
C PRO A 16 8.16 -1.68 -11.38
N GLN A 17 7.13 -2.51 -11.48
CA GLN A 17 7.23 -3.82 -12.10
C GLN A 17 5.87 -4.26 -12.67
N THR A 18 5.89 -5.17 -13.64
CA THR A 18 4.66 -5.71 -14.23
C THR A 18 4.12 -6.85 -13.38
N LEU A 19 2.86 -6.70 -12.94
CA LEU A 19 2.09 -7.75 -12.30
C LEU A 19 1.33 -8.53 -13.37
N THR A 20 1.74 -9.77 -13.62
CA THR A 20 1.06 -10.69 -14.57
C THR A 20 0.30 -11.80 -13.84
N SER A 21 0.77 -12.25 -12.68
CA SER A 21 0.11 -13.26 -11.86
C SER A 21 0.62 -13.23 -10.42
N GLY A 22 -0.11 -13.88 -9.51
CA GLY A 22 0.29 -13.96 -8.11
C GLY A 22 0.18 -12.61 -7.41
N SER A 23 1.19 -12.25 -6.62
CA SER A 23 1.16 -11.01 -5.84
C SER A 23 2.50 -10.30 -5.85
N ILE A 24 2.47 -8.98 -5.93
CA ILE A 24 3.59 -8.12 -5.52
C ILE A 24 3.32 -7.71 -4.08
N VAL A 25 4.22 -8.08 -3.18
CA VAL A 25 4.19 -7.68 -1.78
C VAL A 25 5.24 -6.58 -1.60
N SER A 26 4.85 -5.47 -1.01
CA SER A 26 5.76 -4.37 -0.71
C SER A 26 6.79 -4.78 0.33
N GLU A 27 7.85 -4.00 0.43
CA GLU A 27 8.70 -3.95 1.60
C GLU A 27 7.87 -3.63 2.85
N THR A 28 8.38 -4.08 4.00
CA THR A 28 7.74 -3.84 5.29
C THR A 28 8.06 -2.42 5.77
N ILE A 29 7.02 -1.69 6.14
CA ILE A 29 7.10 -0.35 6.72
C ILE A 29 7.09 -0.52 8.24
N ASP A 30 8.13 -0.04 8.92
CA ASP A 30 8.14 0.06 10.39
C ASP A 30 7.53 1.40 10.82
N MET A 31 6.40 1.32 11.52
CA MET A 31 5.65 2.47 12.05
C MET A 31 6.31 3.10 13.28
N GLN A 32 7.40 2.52 13.80
CA GLN A 32 8.10 3.11 14.93
C GLN A 32 8.60 4.51 14.59
N GLY A 33 8.05 5.51 15.29
CA GLY A 33 8.37 6.91 15.02
C GLY A 33 7.65 7.51 13.82
N ILE A 34 6.60 6.86 13.28
CA ILE A 34 5.72 7.41 12.25
C ILE A 34 4.36 7.72 12.90
N GLY A 35 3.95 9.00 12.89
CA GLY A 35 2.67 9.43 13.46
C GLY A 35 1.49 9.31 12.50
N ALA A 36 1.74 9.26 11.20
CA ALA A 36 0.73 9.00 10.17
C ALA A 36 1.37 8.34 8.94
N LEU A 37 0.74 7.30 8.39
CA LEU A 37 1.19 6.63 7.18
C LEU A 37 0.08 6.65 6.14
N ALA A 38 0.39 7.12 4.94
CA ALA A 38 -0.38 6.84 3.74
C ALA A 38 0.47 5.98 2.80
N VAL A 39 -0.15 5.06 2.08
CA VAL A 39 0.51 4.30 1.03
C VAL A 39 -0.23 4.51 -0.28
N ALA A 40 0.51 4.94 -1.30
CA ALA A 40 0.01 5.13 -2.64
C ALA A 40 0.45 3.96 -3.53
N VAL A 41 -0.52 3.36 -4.21
CA VAL A 41 -0.31 2.37 -5.27
C VAL A 41 -0.60 3.05 -6.60
N LEU A 42 0.41 3.09 -7.47
CA LEU A 42 0.29 3.60 -8.82
C LEU A 42 0.13 2.42 -9.76
N LEU A 43 -1.00 2.38 -10.47
CA LEU A 43 -1.23 1.40 -11.52
C LEU A 43 -1.05 2.06 -12.89
N GLY A 44 -0.39 1.35 -13.80
CA GLY A 44 -0.39 1.69 -15.22
C GLY A 44 -1.67 1.23 -15.92
N ASP A 45 -1.63 1.28 -17.25
CA ASP A 45 -2.68 0.73 -18.09
C ASP A 45 -2.48 -0.78 -18.31
N THR A 46 -3.52 -1.46 -18.80
CA THR A 46 -3.47 -2.88 -19.16
C THR A 46 -4.28 -3.16 -20.41
N ALA A 47 -3.78 -4.08 -21.24
CA ALA A 47 -4.50 -4.59 -22.40
C ALA A 47 -5.49 -5.71 -22.03
N ASP A 48 -5.40 -6.27 -20.81
CA ASP A 48 -6.37 -7.24 -20.31
C ASP A 48 -7.75 -6.58 -20.16
N THR A 49 -8.82 -7.31 -20.51
CA THR A 49 -10.20 -6.86 -20.20
C THR A 49 -10.50 -7.16 -18.75
N LEU A 50 -10.53 -6.12 -17.90
CA LEU A 50 -10.78 -6.29 -16.47
C LEU A 50 -12.27 -6.59 -16.22
N GLY A 51 -12.52 -7.39 -15.18
CA GLY A 51 -13.86 -7.82 -14.79
C GLY A 51 -13.85 -8.75 -13.58
N ALA A 52 -14.99 -9.36 -13.30
CA ALA A 52 -15.16 -10.22 -12.11
C ALA A 52 -14.18 -11.42 -12.02
N SER A 53 -13.57 -11.84 -13.13
CA SER A 53 -12.58 -12.94 -13.17
C SER A 53 -11.15 -12.48 -13.50
N VAL A 54 -10.98 -11.22 -13.87
CA VAL A 54 -9.70 -10.62 -14.28
C VAL A 54 -9.57 -9.29 -13.55
N TYR A 55 -8.87 -9.28 -12.42
CA TYR A 55 -8.83 -8.10 -11.55
C TYR A 55 -7.55 -8.03 -10.73
N ILE A 56 -7.33 -6.87 -10.10
CA ILE A 56 -6.29 -6.65 -9.10
C ILE A 56 -6.93 -6.30 -7.76
N ASP A 57 -6.57 -7.01 -6.70
CA ASP A 57 -6.90 -6.64 -5.33
C ASP A 57 -5.71 -5.93 -4.68
N LEU A 58 -5.95 -4.70 -4.22
CA LEU A 58 -5.00 -3.94 -3.43
C LEU A 58 -5.33 -4.12 -1.95
N LYS A 59 -4.39 -4.72 -1.22
CA LYS A 59 -4.57 -5.15 0.16
C LYS A 59 -3.60 -4.45 1.09
N ILE A 60 -4.08 -4.09 2.27
CA ILE A 60 -3.26 -3.63 3.38
C ILE A 60 -3.23 -4.69 4.49
N GLU A 61 -2.03 -4.97 4.97
CA GLU A 61 -1.76 -5.95 6.00
C GLU A 61 -0.86 -5.33 7.06
N HIS A 62 -1.02 -5.79 8.30
CA HIS A 62 -0.21 -5.32 9.42
C HIS A 62 0.26 -6.47 10.31
N ALA A 63 1.30 -6.24 11.10
CA ALA A 63 1.84 -7.22 12.04
C ALA A 63 2.37 -6.53 13.30
N GLU A 64 2.31 -7.25 14.41
CA GLU A 64 3.01 -6.88 15.64
C GLU A 64 4.51 -7.18 15.53
N ASP A 65 5.29 -6.63 16.46
CA ASP A 65 6.66 -7.08 16.71
C ASP A 65 6.68 -8.50 17.31
N ASN A 66 7.59 -9.34 16.83
CA ASN A 66 7.84 -10.65 17.40
C ASN A 66 8.74 -10.60 18.65
N GLY A 67 9.12 -9.40 19.10
CA GLY A 67 9.98 -9.17 20.27
C GLY A 67 11.47 -9.09 19.92
N ALA A 68 11.84 -9.26 18.66
CA ALA A 68 13.20 -9.12 18.14
C ALA A 68 13.36 -7.89 17.23
N GLY A 69 12.37 -6.99 17.18
CA GLY A 69 12.37 -5.84 16.28
C GLY A 69 12.05 -6.22 14.83
N THR A 70 11.32 -7.32 14.63
CA THR A 70 10.93 -7.82 13.29
C THR A 70 9.46 -8.24 13.29
N PRO A 71 8.77 -8.20 12.14
CA PRO A 71 7.35 -8.52 12.09
C PRO A 71 7.06 -9.97 12.48
N ALA A 72 6.00 -10.15 13.27
CA ALA A 72 5.31 -11.42 13.41
C ALA A 72 4.50 -11.75 12.13
N ALA A 73 3.54 -12.67 12.22
CA ALA A 73 2.67 -12.99 11.09
C ALA A 73 1.80 -11.78 10.70
N PHE A 74 1.82 -11.42 9.42
CA PHE A 74 0.94 -10.39 8.87
C PHE A 74 -0.50 -10.88 8.82
N ALA A 75 -1.41 -9.99 9.20
CA ALA A 75 -2.84 -10.17 9.12
C ALA A 75 -3.46 -9.06 8.27
N ALA A 76 -4.58 -9.37 7.62
CA ALA A 76 -5.36 -8.39 6.89
C ALA A 76 -5.92 -7.33 7.86
N CYS A 77 -5.77 -6.05 7.49
CA CYS A 77 -6.39 -4.97 8.24
C CYS A 77 -7.92 -5.02 8.13
N THR A 78 -8.57 -4.37 9.09
CA THR A 78 -10.01 -4.14 9.12
C THR A 78 -10.33 -2.64 9.04
N ASP A 79 -11.60 -2.28 8.92
CA ASP A 79 -12.05 -0.88 8.81
C ASP A 79 -11.55 0.01 9.96
N VAL A 80 -11.29 -0.55 11.15
CA VAL A 80 -10.77 0.22 12.29
C VAL A 80 -9.27 0.56 12.17
N ASP A 81 -8.56 -0.10 11.27
CA ASP A 81 -7.12 0.05 11.08
C ASP A 81 -6.79 1.06 9.96
N VAL A 82 -7.80 1.59 9.29
CA VAL A 82 -7.67 2.59 8.23
C VAL A 82 -8.55 3.80 8.50
N LYS A 83 -8.41 4.83 7.68
CA LYS A 83 -9.21 6.05 7.76
C LYS A 83 -10.72 5.74 7.82
N PRO A 84 -11.52 6.45 8.65
CA PRO A 84 -12.92 6.13 8.91
C PRO A 84 -13.89 6.12 7.72
N ASP A 85 -13.47 6.67 6.57
CA ASP A 85 -14.25 6.72 5.32
C ASP A 85 -13.93 5.58 4.36
N MET A 86 -13.01 4.68 4.74
CA MET A 86 -12.64 3.50 3.96
C MET A 86 -13.32 2.25 4.52
N SER A 87 -13.64 1.31 3.62
CA SER A 87 -14.14 -0.02 3.99
C SER A 87 -13.28 -1.09 3.32
N LEU A 88 -12.89 -2.08 4.11
CA LEU A 88 -12.02 -3.16 3.74
C LEU A 88 -12.79 -4.48 3.77
N VAL A 89 -12.55 -5.30 2.76
CA VAL A 89 -13.01 -6.69 2.75
C VAL A 89 -11.78 -7.59 2.76
N SER A 90 -11.50 -8.25 3.89
CA SER A 90 -10.32 -9.11 4.04
C SER A 90 -9.00 -8.37 3.73
N GLY A 91 -8.89 -7.12 4.18
CA GLY A 91 -7.73 -6.25 3.94
C GLY A 91 -7.72 -5.56 2.57
N VAL A 92 -8.63 -5.92 1.65
CA VAL A 92 -8.74 -5.29 0.32
C VAL A 92 -9.39 -3.93 0.47
N PHE A 93 -8.66 -2.86 0.18
CA PHE A 93 -9.20 -1.49 0.19
C PHE A 93 -9.64 -1.03 -1.21
N LYS A 94 -9.12 -1.66 -2.26
CA LYS A 94 -9.56 -1.44 -3.64
C LYS A 94 -9.42 -2.71 -4.46
N ARG A 95 -10.52 -3.12 -5.08
CA ARG A 95 -10.50 -4.02 -6.24
C ARG A 95 -10.54 -3.18 -7.52
N VAL A 96 -9.67 -3.50 -8.46
CA VAL A 96 -9.59 -2.91 -9.80
C VAL A 96 -10.07 -3.97 -10.78
N ASP A 97 -11.33 -3.89 -11.17
CA ASP A 97 -12.03 -4.88 -12.02
C ASP A 97 -12.71 -4.23 -13.23
N ASN A 98 -12.32 -3.00 -13.58
CA ASN A 98 -12.78 -2.30 -14.76
C ASN A 98 -11.61 -1.54 -15.38
N ASN A 99 -11.47 -1.56 -16.71
CA ASN A 99 -10.40 -0.82 -17.39
C ASN A 99 -10.45 0.69 -17.12
N ALA A 100 -11.62 1.27 -16.82
CA ALA A 100 -11.74 2.67 -16.39
C ALA A 100 -11.10 2.96 -15.01
N GLU A 101 -10.74 1.91 -14.27
CA GLU A 101 -10.07 1.96 -12.98
C GLU A 101 -8.56 1.66 -13.10
N ALA A 102 -8.06 1.34 -14.29
CA ALA A 102 -6.63 1.28 -14.61
C ALA A 102 -6.05 2.69 -14.79
N ASP A 103 -4.74 2.78 -15.01
CA ASP A 103 -4.01 4.06 -15.17
C ASP A 103 -4.35 5.10 -14.08
N THR A 104 -4.55 4.60 -12.84
CA THR A 104 -5.08 5.36 -11.71
C THR A 104 -4.23 5.13 -10.47
N ARG A 105 -4.15 6.18 -9.64
CA ARG A 105 -3.54 6.11 -8.31
C ARG A 105 -4.59 5.77 -7.26
N TYR A 106 -4.32 4.73 -6.48
CA TYR A 106 -5.08 4.40 -5.28
C TYR A 106 -4.25 4.69 -4.03
N ALA A 107 -4.91 5.06 -2.94
CA ALA A 107 -4.23 5.32 -1.67
C ALA A 107 -5.02 4.78 -0.50
N VAL A 108 -4.31 4.37 0.54
CA VAL A 108 -4.86 3.97 1.84
C VAL A 108 -4.09 4.68 2.94
N GLU A 109 -4.81 5.24 3.91
CA GLU A 109 -4.24 5.82 5.13
C GLU A 109 -4.40 4.83 6.26
N TYR A 110 -3.29 4.46 6.90
CA TYR A 110 -3.26 3.53 8.01
C TYR A 110 -3.41 4.29 9.34
N SER A 111 -4.36 3.85 10.16
CA SER A 111 -4.64 4.39 11.50
C SER A 111 -4.62 3.31 12.59
N GLY A 112 -4.24 2.08 12.24
CA GLY A 112 -4.11 0.97 13.18
C GLY A 112 -2.94 1.13 14.16
N GLY A 113 -2.94 0.31 15.21
CA GLY A 113 -1.94 0.37 16.28
C GLY A 113 -0.74 -0.56 16.12
N LYS A 114 -0.68 -1.37 15.06
CA LYS A 114 0.40 -2.34 14.83
C LYS A 114 1.66 -1.67 14.30
N ARG A 115 2.81 -2.27 14.64
CA ARG A 115 4.14 -1.74 14.31
C ARG A 115 4.51 -1.89 12.83
N PHE A 116 4.18 -3.00 12.19
CA PHE A 116 4.61 -3.27 10.82
C PHE A 116 3.43 -3.23 9.87
N VAL A 117 3.59 -2.56 8.73
CA VAL A 117 2.56 -2.42 7.70
C VAL A 117 3.16 -2.78 6.34
N ARG A 118 2.36 -3.40 5.47
CA ARG A 118 2.73 -3.64 4.07
C ARG A 118 1.50 -3.59 3.17
N ILE A 119 1.75 -3.39 1.87
CA ILE A 119 0.73 -3.49 0.83
C ILE A 119 1.01 -4.71 -0.05
N THR A 120 -0.06 -5.39 -0.44
CA THR A 120 -0.02 -6.49 -1.40
C THR A 120 -0.94 -6.15 -2.57
N ALA A 121 -0.39 -6.10 -3.79
CA ALA A 121 -1.18 -6.08 -5.02
C ALA A 121 -1.27 -7.51 -5.56
N GLN A 122 -2.47 -8.08 -5.58
CA GLN A 122 -2.72 -9.45 -5.97
C GLN A 122 -3.49 -9.50 -7.29
N ALA A 123 -2.93 -10.15 -8.30
CA ALA A 123 -3.59 -10.37 -9.57
C ALA A 123 -4.41 -11.66 -9.57
N GLN A 124 -5.57 -11.58 -10.22
CA GLN A 124 -6.40 -12.71 -10.58
C GLN A 124 -6.64 -12.67 -12.09
N GLY A 125 -6.27 -13.72 -12.81
CA GLY A 125 -6.68 -13.91 -14.21
C GLY A 125 -6.03 -12.99 -15.26
N LEU A 126 -5.03 -12.17 -14.91
CA LEU A 126 -4.29 -11.34 -15.87
C LEU A 126 -3.44 -12.18 -16.83
N SER A 127 -3.24 -11.69 -18.04
CA SER A 127 -2.41 -12.35 -19.07
C SER A 127 -1.35 -11.42 -19.67
N GLU A 128 -1.72 -10.18 -19.98
CA GLU A 128 -0.82 -9.13 -20.45
C GLU A 128 -0.14 -8.42 -19.27
N GLY A 129 -0.85 -8.34 -18.14
CA GLY A 129 -0.40 -7.73 -16.90
C GLY A 129 -0.61 -6.24 -16.82
N ILE A 130 -0.20 -5.66 -15.69
CA ILE A 130 -0.34 -4.23 -15.37
C ILE A 130 0.89 -3.74 -14.63
N GLN A 131 1.39 -2.53 -14.93
CA GLN A 131 2.51 -1.97 -14.17
C GLN A 131 2.02 -1.51 -12.79
N VAL A 132 2.79 -1.83 -11.75
CA VAL A 132 2.50 -1.45 -10.36
C VAL A 132 3.75 -0.82 -9.75
N ALA A 133 3.58 0.31 -9.07
CA ALA A 133 4.58 0.89 -8.17
C ALA A 133 3.93 1.28 -6.85
N MET A 134 4.67 1.24 -5.75
CA MET A 134 4.14 1.55 -4.41
C MET A 134 5.05 2.51 -3.67
N LEU A 135 4.46 3.54 -3.09
CA LEU A 135 5.14 4.59 -2.33
C LEU A 135 4.53 4.70 -0.94
N ALA A 136 5.37 4.63 0.09
CA ALA A 136 4.99 5.02 1.45
C ALA A 136 5.21 6.53 1.63
N LEU A 137 4.20 7.18 2.19
CA LEU A 137 4.20 8.58 2.59
C LEU A 137 4.05 8.62 4.10
N ALA A 138 5.17 8.81 4.79
CA ALA A 138 5.22 8.91 6.23
C ALA A 138 5.16 10.38 6.63
N ALA A 139 4.17 10.74 7.43
CA ALA A 139 4.05 12.06 8.01
C ALA A 139 4.16 11.98 9.53
N ASN A 140 4.59 13.10 10.10
CA ASN A 140 4.63 13.32 11.54
C ASN A 140 5.53 12.36 12.34
N PRO A 141 6.86 12.38 12.16
CA PRO A 141 7.77 11.67 13.05
C PRO A 141 7.93 12.31 14.45
N ALA A 142 7.08 13.29 14.78
CA ALA A 142 7.20 14.29 15.86
C ALA A 142 8.32 15.34 15.62
N GLN A 143 7.98 16.43 14.92
CA GLN A 143 8.71 17.72 14.87
C GLN A 143 10.15 17.81 14.32
N ALA A 144 10.77 16.75 13.78
CA ALA A 144 12.06 16.87 13.08
C ALA A 144 11.92 16.66 11.56
N PRO A 145 12.76 17.33 10.74
CA PRO A 145 12.86 17.07 9.30
C PRO A 145 13.11 15.59 9.00
N VAL A 146 12.42 15.07 7.99
CA VAL A 146 12.65 13.72 7.43
C VAL A 146 13.70 13.81 6.33
N ASP A 147 14.70 12.93 6.40
CA ASP A 147 15.73 12.78 5.35
C ASP A 147 15.21 11.83 4.27
N ASN A 148 15.36 12.21 3.00
CA ASN A 148 14.86 11.49 1.83
C ASN A 148 16.00 10.89 1.00
N SER A 149 17.11 10.52 1.64
CA SER A 149 18.31 9.96 1.00
C SER A 149 18.10 8.54 0.50
#